data_AF-A0A928MFV0-F1
#
_entry.id   AF-A0A928MFV0-F1
#
_cell.length_a   1.000
_cell.length_b   1.000
_cell.length_c   1.000
_cell.angle_alpha   90.00
_cell.angle_beta   90.00
_cell.angle_gamma   90.00
#
_symmetry.space_group_name_H-M   'P 1'
#
loop_
_entity.id
_entity.type
_entity.pdbx_description
1 polymer ?
#
loop_
_entity_poly.entity_id
_entity_poly.type
_entity_poly.pdbx_seq_one_letter_code
_entity_poly.pdbx_strand_id
1 'polypeptide(L)'
;MEKKEQTEEIEEIKEIKSVIQKRISVLVTILLVLAVLLCLYVAVQSMSNGYVNIGGYMMFRVVTGSMEPTIPTGALLLTKQIDIGQIKLGDIICFRTQEAAIWGEIVTHRVVELMELENGEVLLRTQGDANFVADGYMVTRGNLIGKVIWHTGDESALASIFSFFTNKVGFLGCIVFPCLLLVGLILRECVSNIRKELQNTVNELEQEEPIDPLCGMTKQEYDEMYERIRTELMEELMHCVEISEKGTKE
;
A
#
# COMPACT_ATOMS: atom_id res chain seq x y z
N MET A 1 8.85 4.32 46.89
CA MET A 1 9.78 3.83 45.86
C MET A 1 8.98 3.30 44.68
N GLU A 2 8.04 2.39 44.96
CA GLU A 2 7.04 1.80 44.03
C GLU A 2 6.28 2.79 43.12
N LYS A 3 5.71 3.88 43.66
CA LYS A 3 5.00 4.89 42.84
C LYS A 3 5.88 5.59 41.80
N LYS A 4 7.17 5.77 42.10
CA LYS A 4 8.12 6.48 41.22
C LYS A 4 8.53 5.58 40.05
N GLU A 5 8.76 4.30 40.34
CA GLU A 5 9.05 3.23 39.39
C GLU A 5 7.87 3.00 38.41
N GLN A 6 6.63 2.98 38.92
CA GLN A 6 5.42 2.91 38.09
C GLN A 6 5.23 4.13 37.17
N THR A 7 5.69 5.31 37.58
CA THR A 7 5.54 6.54 36.77
C THR A 7 6.54 6.53 35.61
N GLU A 8 7.77 6.08 35.87
CA GLU A 8 8.82 5.93 34.85
C GLU A 8 8.44 4.87 33.80
N GLU A 9 7.90 3.71 34.21
CA GLU A 9 7.40 2.69 33.26
C GLU A 9 6.27 3.21 32.35
N ILE A 10 5.35 4.01 32.90
CA ILE A 10 4.24 4.59 32.11
C ILE A 10 4.77 5.62 31.11
N GLU A 11 5.78 6.42 31.48
CA GLU A 11 6.42 7.38 30.60
C GLU A 11 7.15 6.69 29.44
N GLU A 12 7.91 5.63 29.72
CA GLU A 12 8.59 4.83 28.69
C GLU A 12 7.60 4.19 27.71
N ILE A 13 6.52 3.59 28.22
CA ILE A 13 5.46 3.01 27.37
C ILE A 13 4.81 4.07 26.48
N LYS A 14 4.60 5.29 27.02
CA LYS A 14 4.00 6.40 26.28
C LYS A 14 4.92 6.92 25.18
N GLU A 15 6.22 7.02 25.45
CA GLU A 15 7.23 7.38 24.45
C GLU A 15 7.28 6.33 23.34
N ILE A 16 7.41 5.04 23.67
CA ILE A 16 7.45 3.93 22.70
C ILE A 16 6.20 3.95 21.81
N LYS A 17 5.02 4.11 22.41
CA LYS A 17 3.75 4.18 21.68
C LYS A 17 3.71 5.36 20.71
N SER A 18 4.19 6.53 21.13
CA SER A 18 4.23 7.73 20.29
C SER A 18 5.19 7.59 19.11
N VAL A 19 6.33 6.91 19.29
CA VAL A 19 7.30 6.63 18.23
C VAL A 19 6.72 5.65 17.22
N ILE A 20 6.07 4.58 17.69
CA ILE A 20 5.40 3.59 16.81
C ILE A 20 4.30 4.28 15.98
N GLN A 21 3.47 5.11 16.62
CA GLN A 21 2.38 5.81 15.94
C GLN A 21 2.90 6.78 14.86
N LYS A 22 4.00 7.52 15.15
CA LYS A 22 4.67 8.37 14.15
C LYS A 22 5.21 7.56 12.98
N ARG A 23 5.86 6.42 13.22
CA ARG A 23 6.39 5.56 12.14
C ARG A 23 5.29 4.99 11.27
N ILE A 24 4.18 4.52 11.87
CA ILE A 24 3.01 4.02 11.12
C ILE A 24 2.41 5.15 10.27
N SER A 25 2.25 6.35 10.85
CA SER A 25 1.73 7.51 10.11
C SER A 25 2.62 7.87 8.91
N VAL A 26 3.94 7.89 9.08
CA VAL A 26 4.88 8.15 7.98
C VAL A 26 4.78 7.08 6.88
N LEU A 27 4.74 5.80 7.25
CA LEU A 27 4.59 4.71 6.28
C LEU A 27 3.27 4.81 5.50
N VAL A 28 2.18 5.14 6.18
CA VAL A 28 0.87 5.38 5.56
C VAL A 28 0.93 6.56 4.59
N THR A 29 1.55 7.67 4.97
CA THR A 29 1.70 8.84 4.09
C THR A 29 2.51 8.49 2.85
N ILE A 30 3.61 7.75 2.99
CA ILE A 30 4.41 7.29 1.85
C ILE A 30 3.57 6.42 0.91
N LEU A 31 2.82 5.47 1.46
CA LEU A 31 1.96 4.58 0.69
C LEU A 31 0.88 5.34 -0.09
N LEU A 32 0.27 6.36 0.53
CA LEU A 32 -0.70 7.24 -0.13
C LEU A 32 -0.08 8.08 -1.24
N VAL A 33 1.08 8.68 -1.00
CA VAL A 33 1.80 9.45 -2.03
C VAL A 33 2.14 8.56 -3.22
N LEU A 34 2.62 7.33 -2.99
CA LEU A 34 2.88 6.36 -4.05
C LEU A 34 1.61 5.99 -4.83
N ALA A 35 0.48 5.78 -4.15
CA ALA A 35 -0.80 5.51 -4.81
C ALA A 35 -1.26 6.69 -5.68
N VAL A 36 -1.11 7.93 -5.21
CA VAL A 36 -1.44 9.14 -5.98
C VAL A 36 -0.53 9.27 -7.21
N LEU A 37 0.78 9.05 -7.06
CA LEU A 37 1.72 9.08 -8.19
C LEU A 37 1.39 8.01 -9.23
N LEU A 38 1.01 6.81 -8.80
CA LEU A 38 0.60 5.72 -9.66
C LEU A 38 -0.70 6.05 -10.42
N CYS A 39 -1.70 6.64 -9.75
CA CYS A 39 -2.91 7.14 -10.38
C CYS A 39 -2.62 8.24 -11.40
N LEU A 40 -1.74 9.19 -11.06
CA LEU A 40 -1.32 10.25 -11.97
C LEU A 40 -0.61 9.68 -13.20
N TYR A 41 0.26 8.69 -13.03
CA TYR A 41 0.91 7.97 -14.13
C TYR A 41 -0.10 7.34 -15.09
N VAL A 42 -1.13 6.65 -14.59
CA VAL A 42 -2.18 6.06 -15.43
C VAL A 42 -3.04 7.13 -16.10
N ALA A 43 -3.37 8.21 -15.39
CA ALA A 43 -4.11 9.33 -15.96
C ALA A 43 -3.33 9.98 -17.12
N VAL A 44 -2.01 10.20 -16.95
CA VAL A 44 -1.14 10.70 -18.01
C VAL A 44 -1.12 9.74 -19.19
N GLN A 45 -0.91 8.43 -18.96
CA GLN A 45 -0.94 7.44 -20.04
C GLN A 45 -2.26 7.43 -20.82
N SER A 46 -3.39 7.54 -20.13
CA SER A 46 -4.71 7.61 -20.76
C SER A 46 -4.86 8.86 -21.63
N MET A 47 -4.21 9.96 -21.27
CA MET A 47 -4.25 11.22 -22.02
C MET A 47 -3.21 11.28 -23.15
N SER A 48 -2.08 10.58 -23.02
CA SER A 48 -0.96 10.57 -23.96
C SER A 48 -1.00 9.42 -24.97
N ASN A 49 -2.19 8.91 -25.31
CA ASN A 49 -2.40 7.82 -26.27
C ASN A 49 -1.66 6.50 -25.91
N GLY A 50 -1.57 6.17 -24.62
CA GLY A 50 -1.15 4.85 -24.15
C GLY A 50 0.33 4.68 -23.81
N TYR A 51 1.11 5.76 -23.72
CA TYR A 51 2.49 5.71 -23.20
C TYR A 51 2.96 7.05 -22.65
N VAL A 52 3.86 7.03 -21.67
CA VAL A 52 4.48 8.26 -21.13
C VAL A 52 5.84 8.50 -21.81
N ASN A 53 6.02 9.70 -22.34
CA ASN A 53 7.30 10.16 -22.87
C ASN A 53 7.98 11.08 -21.84
N ILE A 54 9.14 10.67 -21.33
CA ILE A 54 9.96 11.44 -20.41
C ILE A 54 11.26 11.78 -21.12
N GLY A 55 11.40 13.02 -21.57
CA GLY A 55 12.64 13.50 -22.21
C GLY A 55 13.05 12.76 -23.49
N GLY A 56 12.08 12.22 -24.24
CA GLY A 56 12.33 11.43 -25.45
C GLY A 56 12.49 9.92 -25.18
N TYR A 57 12.35 9.46 -23.93
CA TYR A 57 12.42 8.06 -23.56
C TYR A 57 11.05 7.54 -23.15
N MET A 58 10.77 6.30 -23.55
CA MET A 58 9.52 5.60 -23.32
C MET A 58 9.83 4.17 -22.88
N MET A 59 9.01 3.64 -22.00
CA MET A 59 9.14 2.24 -21.54
C MET A 59 7.92 1.44 -21.98
N PHE A 60 8.16 0.26 -22.55
CA PHE A 60 7.11 -0.66 -22.97
C PHE A 60 7.34 -2.03 -22.36
N ARG A 61 6.26 -2.80 -22.20
CA ARG A 61 6.34 -4.22 -21.85
C ARG A 61 5.93 -5.04 -23.07
N VAL A 62 6.71 -6.06 -23.38
CA VAL A 62 6.40 -7.00 -24.45
C VAL A 62 5.25 -7.90 -24.02
N VAL A 63 4.18 -7.92 -24.81
CA VAL A 63 2.96 -8.70 -24.50
C VAL A 63 2.92 -10.02 -25.28
N THR A 64 3.48 -10.04 -26.49
CA THR A 64 3.43 -11.18 -27.42
C THR A 64 4.85 -11.67 -27.74
N GLY A 65 4.97 -12.94 -28.15
CA GLY A 65 6.24 -13.55 -28.54
C GLY A 65 6.67 -13.26 -29.98
N SER A 66 6.19 -12.18 -30.63
CA SER A 66 6.53 -11.91 -32.04
C SER A 66 7.99 -11.55 -32.28
N MET A 67 8.70 -11.14 -31.22
CA MET A 67 10.12 -10.80 -31.26
C MET A 67 11.03 -11.89 -30.69
N GLU A 68 10.51 -13.08 -30.39
CA GLU A 68 11.33 -14.20 -29.94
C GLU A 68 12.19 -14.75 -31.10
N PRO A 69 13.44 -15.20 -30.83
CA PRO A 69 14.10 -15.28 -29.53
C PRO A 69 14.85 -14.00 -29.10
N THR A 70 14.87 -12.95 -29.92
CA THR A 70 15.66 -11.74 -29.64
C THR A 70 15.17 -11.02 -28.38
N ILE A 71 13.86 -10.82 -28.28
CA ILE A 71 13.22 -10.15 -27.16
C ILE A 71 12.13 -11.07 -26.62
N PRO A 72 12.27 -11.54 -25.37
CA PRO A 72 11.30 -12.46 -24.81
C PRO A 72 9.99 -11.79 -24.40
N THR A 73 8.93 -12.59 -24.37
CA THR A 73 7.63 -12.17 -23.84
C THR A 73 7.76 -11.70 -22.39
N GLY A 74 7.17 -10.54 -22.07
CA GLY A 74 7.23 -9.95 -20.74
C GLY A 74 8.43 -9.04 -20.48
N ALA A 75 9.42 -8.99 -21.39
CA ALA A 75 10.56 -8.09 -21.28
C ALA A 75 10.14 -6.61 -21.25
N LEU A 76 10.94 -5.79 -20.57
CA LEU A 76 10.84 -4.33 -20.59
C LEU A 76 11.73 -3.77 -21.69
N LEU A 77 11.18 -2.86 -22.47
CA LEU A 77 11.86 -2.13 -23.54
C LEU A 77 12.09 -0.70 -23.10
N LEU A 78 13.29 -0.21 -23.33
CA LEU A 78 13.58 1.21 -23.32
C LEU A 78 13.67 1.69 -24.76
N THR A 79 12.76 2.59 -25.13
CA THR A 79 12.62 3.12 -26.48
C THR A 79 12.96 4.60 -26.48
N LYS A 80 13.76 5.03 -27.44
CA LYS A 80 14.14 6.43 -27.65
C LYS A 80 13.43 6.99 -28.87
N GLN A 81 12.83 8.17 -28.73
CA GLN A 81 12.27 8.91 -29.85
C GLN A 81 13.40 9.35 -30.80
N ILE A 82 13.29 8.94 -32.06
CA ILE A 82 14.29 9.16 -33.11
C ILE A 82 13.54 9.50 -34.39
N ASP A 83 14.11 10.38 -35.22
CA ASP A 83 13.52 10.69 -36.53
C ASP A 83 13.60 9.49 -37.47
N ILE A 84 12.58 9.31 -38.30
CA ILE A 84 12.47 8.16 -39.20
C ILE A 84 13.67 8.03 -40.16
N GLY A 85 14.28 9.14 -40.59
CA GLY A 85 15.45 9.12 -41.47
C GLY A 85 16.74 8.63 -40.80
N GLN A 86 16.76 8.50 -39.47
CA GLN A 86 17.89 7.94 -38.72
C GLN A 86 17.75 6.42 -38.48
N ILE A 87 16.59 5.85 -38.81
CA ILE A 87 16.33 4.42 -38.66
C ILE A 87 17.07 3.64 -39.75
N LYS A 88 17.69 2.53 -39.36
CA LYS A 88 18.46 1.68 -40.27
C LYS A 88 17.81 0.32 -40.41
N LEU A 89 18.16 -0.36 -41.50
CA LEU A 89 17.83 -1.76 -41.71
C LEU A 89 18.30 -2.60 -40.52
N GLY A 90 17.43 -3.44 -39.98
CA GLY A 90 17.70 -4.28 -38.82
C GLY A 90 17.41 -3.63 -37.46
N ASP A 91 17.08 -2.32 -37.41
CA ASP A 91 16.68 -1.67 -36.16
C ASP A 91 15.34 -2.22 -35.66
N ILE A 92 15.20 -2.32 -34.34
CA ILE A 92 13.92 -2.68 -33.69
C ILE A 92 13.22 -1.39 -33.29
N ILE A 93 11.99 -1.21 -33.75
CA ILE A 93 11.22 0.01 -33.54
C ILE A 93 9.87 -0.29 -32.88
N CYS A 94 9.41 0.65 -32.06
CA CYS A 94 8.04 0.68 -31.58
C CYS A 94 7.26 1.67 -32.45
N PHE A 95 6.07 1.28 -32.87
CA PHE A 95 5.19 2.12 -33.67
C PHE A 95 3.73 1.80 -33.39
N ARG A 96 2.84 2.71 -33.77
CA ARG A 96 1.40 2.49 -33.69
C ARG A 96 0.91 1.83 -34.97
N THR A 97 0.28 0.67 -34.84
CA THR A 97 -0.27 -0.03 -36.00
C THR A 97 -1.55 0.64 -36.50
N GLN A 98 -1.71 0.67 -37.82
CA GLN A 98 -2.94 1.09 -38.50
C GLN A 98 -3.74 -0.12 -39.01
N GLU A 99 -3.30 -1.33 -38.70
CA GLU A 99 -4.01 -2.55 -39.08
C GLU A 99 -5.36 -2.65 -38.36
N ALA A 100 -6.43 -2.94 -39.10
CA ALA A 100 -7.79 -2.92 -38.56
C ALA A 100 -8.01 -3.88 -37.38
N ALA A 101 -7.32 -5.03 -37.36
CA ALA A 101 -7.46 -6.05 -36.32
C ALA A 101 -6.89 -5.62 -34.96
N ILE A 102 -5.89 -4.75 -34.96
CA ILE A 102 -5.15 -4.31 -33.76
C ILE A 102 -4.99 -2.77 -33.75
N TRP A 103 -5.97 -2.06 -34.33
CA TRP A 103 -5.86 -0.64 -34.61
C TRP A 103 -5.54 0.16 -33.36
N GLY A 104 -4.50 0.99 -33.43
CA GLY A 104 -4.10 1.86 -32.32
C GLY A 104 -3.19 1.19 -31.29
N GLU A 105 -2.95 -0.12 -31.37
CA GLU A 105 -2.01 -0.83 -30.51
C GLU A 105 -0.54 -0.48 -30.84
N ILE A 106 0.32 -0.65 -29.84
CA ILE A 106 1.76 -0.41 -29.97
C ILE A 106 2.44 -1.73 -30.28
N VAL A 107 3.05 -1.80 -31.46
CA VAL A 107 3.75 -2.99 -31.96
C VAL A 107 5.24 -2.71 -31.96
N THR A 108 6.03 -3.74 -31.64
CA THR A 108 7.50 -3.69 -31.68
C THR A 108 8.01 -4.73 -32.64
N HIS A 109 8.58 -4.33 -33.77
CA HIS A 109 9.10 -5.23 -34.80
C HIS A 109 10.43 -4.71 -35.38
N ARG A 110 11.14 -5.59 -36.09
CA ARG A 110 12.41 -5.26 -36.76
C ARG A 110 12.17 -4.68 -38.15
N VAL A 111 12.91 -3.63 -38.50
CA VAL A 111 12.90 -3.05 -39.85
C VAL A 111 13.60 -3.99 -40.82
N VAL A 112 12.86 -4.48 -41.80
CA VAL A 112 13.34 -5.39 -42.86
C VAL A 112 13.45 -4.71 -44.22
N GLU A 113 12.88 -3.52 -44.39
CA GLU A 113 13.02 -2.73 -45.61
C GLU A 113 12.87 -1.23 -45.36
N LEU A 114 13.62 -0.45 -46.14
CA LEU A 114 13.58 1.01 -46.17
C LEU A 114 13.19 1.44 -47.60
N MET A 115 12.13 2.22 -47.73
CA MET A 115 11.70 2.81 -49.00
C MET A 115 11.68 4.32 -48.89
N GLU A 116 12.43 4.99 -49.75
CA GLU A 116 12.38 6.44 -49.91
C GLU A 116 11.56 6.77 -51.16
N LEU A 117 10.50 7.55 -50.96
CA LEU A 117 9.63 8.03 -52.03
C LEU A 117 10.25 9.28 -52.69
N GLU A 118 9.84 9.58 -53.93
CA GLU A 118 10.34 10.75 -54.68
C GLU A 118 10.07 12.10 -53.99
N ASN A 119 9.06 12.15 -53.12
CA ASN A 119 8.72 13.32 -52.30
C ASN A 119 9.60 13.46 -51.03
N GLY A 120 10.56 12.56 -50.82
CA GLY A 120 11.44 12.53 -49.64
C GLY A 120 10.82 11.86 -48.40
N GLU A 121 9.65 11.24 -48.51
CA GLU A 121 9.07 10.46 -47.42
C GLU A 121 9.75 9.09 -47.28
N VAL A 122 10.01 8.70 -46.04
CA VAL A 122 10.57 7.38 -45.69
C VAL A 122 9.44 6.47 -45.20
N LEU A 123 9.34 5.30 -45.81
CA LEU A 123 8.46 4.20 -45.41
C LEU A 123 9.30 3.02 -44.93
N LEU A 124 8.91 2.44 -43.79
CA LEU A 124 9.58 1.27 -43.23
C LEU A 124 8.67 0.06 -43.34
N ARG A 125 9.22 -1.07 -43.79
CA ARG A 125 8.58 -2.38 -43.65
C ARG A 125 9.16 -3.08 -42.44
N THR A 126 8.29 -3.61 -41.59
CA THR A 126 8.68 -4.30 -40.36
C THR A 126 8.30 -5.77 -40.39
N GLN A 127 8.96 -6.58 -39.56
CA GLN A 127 8.66 -7.98 -39.36
C GLN A 127 9.03 -8.36 -37.92
N GLY A 128 8.16 -9.11 -37.25
CA GLY A 128 8.50 -9.76 -35.99
C GLY A 128 9.53 -10.88 -36.22
N ASP A 129 10.54 -10.98 -35.38
CA ASP A 129 11.61 -11.98 -35.53
C ASP A 129 11.09 -13.43 -35.53
N ALA A 130 9.96 -13.69 -34.85
CA ALA A 130 9.29 -15.00 -34.83
C ALA A 130 8.29 -15.19 -36.00
N ASN A 131 7.97 -14.13 -36.74
CA ASN A 131 6.96 -14.17 -37.81
C ASN A 131 7.58 -14.64 -39.13
N PHE A 132 6.86 -15.46 -39.89
CA PHE A 132 7.31 -15.94 -41.21
C PHE A 132 7.18 -14.91 -42.33
N VAL A 133 6.29 -13.93 -42.17
CA VAL A 133 5.95 -12.95 -43.20
C VAL A 133 6.12 -11.55 -42.61
N ALA A 134 6.60 -10.63 -43.42
CA ALA A 134 6.67 -9.21 -43.07
C ALA A 134 5.26 -8.63 -42.89
N ASP A 135 5.17 -7.57 -42.08
CA ASP A 135 3.93 -6.87 -41.83
C ASP A 135 3.36 -6.31 -43.15
N GLY A 136 2.04 -6.43 -43.34
CA GLY A 136 1.36 -5.99 -44.56
C GLY A 136 1.20 -4.48 -44.68
N TYR A 137 1.55 -3.73 -43.64
CA TYR A 137 1.44 -2.28 -43.55
C TYR A 137 2.82 -1.63 -43.46
N MET A 138 2.90 -0.36 -43.86
CA MET A 138 4.12 0.44 -43.78
C MET A 138 4.10 1.35 -42.56
N VAL A 139 5.23 1.46 -41.88
CA VAL A 139 5.42 2.43 -40.81
C VAL A 139 5.86 3.76 -41.42
N THR A 140 5.08 4.80 -41.15
CA THR A 140 5.34 6.18 -41.57
C THR A 140 5.87 7.00 -40.40
N ARG A 141 6.37 8.21 -40.68
CA ARG A 141 6.81 9.16 -39.63
C ARG A 141 5.74 9.41 -38.57
N GLY A 142 4.46 9.47 -38.96
CA GLY A 142 3.35 9.73 -38.04
C GLY A 142 3.05 8.58 -37.09
N ASN A 143 3.41 7.35 -37.47
CA ASN A 143 3.16 6.15 -36.66
C ASN A 143 4.37 5.71 -35.84
N LEU A 144 5.58 6.16 -36.22
CA LEU A 144 6.80 5.85 -35.52
C LEU A 144 6.80 6.47 -34.12
N ILE A 145 6.96 5.62 -33.09
CA ILE A 145 7.09 6.08 -31.71
C ILE A 145 8.57 6.25 -31.37
N GLY A 146 9.40 5.25 -31.70
CA GLY A 146 10.84 5.34 -31.52
C GLY A 146 11.57 4.02 -31.73
N LYS A 147 12.89 4.06 -31.48
CA LYS A 147 13.79 2.91 -31.60
C LYS A 147 14.05 2.29 -30.24
N VAL A 148 14.01 0.96 -30.16
CA VAL A 148 14.41 0.22 -28.97
C VAL A 148 15.93 0.33 -28.82
N ILE A 149 16.38 0.89 -27.69
CA ILE A 149 17.81 1.05 -27.37
C ILE A 149 18.30 0.03 -26.34
N TRP A 150 17.38 -0.55 -25.57
CA TRP A 150 17.70 -1.54 -24.55
C TRP A 150 16.47 -2.39 -24.21
N HIS A 151 16.68 -3.65 -23.82
CA HIS A 151 15.63 -4.51 -23.30
C HIS A 151 16.13 -5.43 -22.18
N THR A 152 15.23 -5.90 -21.31
CA THR A 152 15.53 -6.95 -20.33
C THR A 152 15.51 -8.34 -20.96
N GLY A 153 16.13 -9.32 -20.29
CA GLY A 153 15.98 -10.75 -20.62
C GLY A 153 14.80 -11.43 -19.92
N ASP A 154 14.60 -12.72 -20.22
CA ASP A 154 13.47 -13.58 -19.80
C ASP A 154 13.22 -13.61 -18.28
N GLU A 155 14.27 -13.61 -17.47
CA GLU A 155 14.18 -13.87 -16.02
C GLU A 155 14.48 -12.65 -15.13
N SER A 156 14.34 -11.44 -15.67
CA SER A 156 14.60 -10.27 -14.82
C SER A 156 13.50 -10.10 -13.77
N ALA A 157 13.87 -10.13 -12.48
CA ALA A 157 12.95 -9.82 -11.37
C ALA A 157 12.22 -8.48 -11.56
N LEU A 158 12.86 -7.54 -12.25
CA LEU A 158 12.29 -6.26 -12.67
C LEU A 158 11.08 -6.42 -13.60
N ALA A 159 11.15 -7.31 -14.60
CA ALA A 159 10.03 -7.58 -15.50
C ALA A 159 8.83 -8.17 -14.76
N SER A 160 9.06 -9.07 -13.79
CA SER A 160 8.00 -9.65 -12.96
C SER A 160 7.31 -8.61 -12.07
N ILE A 161 8.09 -7.75 -11.39
CA ILE A 161 7.55 -6.65 -10.57
C ILE A 161 6.76 -5.68 -11.46
N PHE A 162 7.30 -5.27 -12.60
CA PHE A 162 6.65 -4.34 -13.51
C PHE A 162 5.40 -4.94 -14.17
N SER A 163 5.41 -6.24 -14.45
CA SER A 163 4.24 -7.00 -14.91
C SER A 163 3.09 -6.93 -13.91
N PHE A 164 3.38 -7.04 -12.61
CA PHE A 164 2.36 -6.91 -11.57
C PHE A 164 1.72 -5.52 -11.57
N PHE A 165 2.53 -4.45 -11.69
CA PHE A 165 2.03 -3.07 -11.75
C PHE A 165 1.28 -2.74 -13.04
N THR A 166 1.62 -3.38 -14.16
CA THR A 166 0.96 -3.15 -15.46
C THR A 166 -0.33 -3.96 -15.60
N ASN A 167 -0.47 -5.07 -14.88
CA ASN A 167 -1.68 -5.88 -14.90
C ASN A 167 -2.84 -5.15 -14.18
N LYS A 168 -4.01 -5.08 -14.81
CA LYS A 168 -5.23 -4.46 -14.26
C LYS A 168 -5.54 -4.94 -12.84
N VAL A 169 -5.35 -6.23 -12.56
CA VAL A 169 -5.61 -6.83 -11.24
C VAL A 169 -4.56 -6.40 -10.21
N GLY A 170 -3.27 -6.43 -10.58
CA GLY A 170 -2.19 -6.03 -9.68
C GLY A 170 -2.24 -4.53 -9.37
N PHE A 171 -2.52 -3.70 -10.37
CA PHE A 171 -2.80 -2.27 -10.21
C PHE A 171 -3.95 -2.00 -9.23
N LEU A 172 -5.09 -2.69 -9.40
CA LEU A 172 -6.23 -2.55 -8.50
C LEU A 172 -5.85 -2.95 -7.06
N GLY A 173 -5.10 -4.05 -6.91
CA GLY A 173 -4.56 -4.47 -5.62
C GLY A 173 -3.70 -3.41 -4.95
N CYS A 174 -2.81 -2.75 -5.71
CA CYS A 174 -1.96 -1.67 -5.22
C CYS A 174 -2.71 -0.42 -4.73
N ILE A 175 -3.96 -0.23 -5.13
CA ILE A 175 -4.81 0.88 -4.66
C ILE A 175 -5.70 0.41 -3.49
N VAL A 176 -6.35 -0.73 -3.66
CA VAL A 176 -7.32 -1.25 -2.69
C VAL A 176 -6.64 -1.68 -1.40
N PHE A 177 -5.47 -2.31 -1.47
CA PHE A 177 -4.72 -2.75 -0.28
C PHE A 177 -4.35 -1.59 0.66
N PRO A 178 -3.72 -0.48 0.20
CA PRO A 178 -3.51 0.71 1.02
C PRO A 178 -4.77 1.23 1.67
N CYS A 179 -5.86 1.33 0.90
CA CYS A 179 -7.13 1.87 1.37
C CYS A 179 -7.74 0.99 2.45
N LEU A 180 -7.74 -0.33 2.27
CA LEU A 180 -8.23 -1.27 3.27
C LEU A 180 -7.38 -1.27 4.54
N LEU A 181 -6.04 -1.22 4.41
CA LEU A 181 -5.14 -1.12 5.53
C LEU A 181 -5.40 0.17 6.31
N LEU A 182 -5.58 1.29 5.62
CA LEU A 182 -5.95 2.59 6.19
C LEU A 182 -7.27 2.53 6.95
N VAL A 183 -8.32 2.01 6.34
CA VAL A 183 -9.63 1.84 6.97
C VAL A 183 -9.48 0.96 8.21
N GLY A 184 -8.73 -0.14 8.14
CA GLY A 184 -8.44 -1.00 9.29
C GLY A 184 -7.71 -0.27 10.43
N LEU A 185 -6.72 0.55 10.12
CA LEU A 185 -6.00 1.36 11.12
C LEU A 185 -6.92 2.42 11.77
N ILE A 186 -7.73 3.11 10.97
CA ILE A 186 -8.69 4.10 11.47
C ILE A 186 -9.75 3.45 12.34
N LEU A 187 -10.30 2.30 11.93
CA LEU A 187 -11.25 1.54 12.72
C LEU A 187 -10.64 1.07 14.04
N ARG A 188 -9.39 0.58 14.02
CA ARG A 188 -8.68 0.18 15.23
C ARG A 188 -8.51 1.35 16.20
N GLU A 189 -8.14 2.52 15.69
CA GLU A 189 -7.99 3.73 16.52
C GLU A 189 -9.34 4.18 17.08
N CYS A 190 -10.40 4.17 16.25
CA CYS A 190 -11.75 4.51 16.65
C CYS A 190 -12.27 3.59 17.77
N VAL A 191 -12.15 2.27 17.59
CA VAL A 191 -12.53 1.27 18.61
C VAL A 191 -11.70 1.45 19.88
N SER A 192 -10.39 1.71 19.74
CA SER A 192 -9.55 1.97 20.91
C SER A 192 -9.96 3.22 21.66
N ASN A 193 -10.40 4.27 20.98
CA ASN A 193 -10.81 5.52 21.60
C ASN A 193 -12.16 5.37 22.29
N ILE A 194 -13.15 4.76 21.63
CA ILE A 194 -14.45 4.46 22.23
C ILE A 194 -14.29 3.58 23.47
N ARG A 195 -13.44 2.55 23.41
CA ARG A 195 -13.21 1.67 24.56
C ARG A 195 -12.61 2.42 25.75
N LYS A 196 -11.66 3.32 25.51
CA LYS A 196 -11.07 4.15 26.58
C LYS A 196 -12.10 5.09 27.18
N GLU A 197 -12.93 5.71 26.34
CA GLU A 197 -13.97 6.64 26.78
C GLU A 197 -15.02 5.90 27.63
N LEU A 198 -15.47 4.72 27.19
CA LEU A 198 -16.34 3.84 27.98
C LEU A 198 -15.70 3.45 29.31
N GLN A 199 -14.41 3.11 29.32
CA GLN A 199 -13.68 2.76 30.54
C GLN A 199 -13.63 3.94 31.52
N ASN A 200 -13.42 5.15 31.02
CA ASN A 200 -13.43 6.36 31.83
C ASN A 200 -14.81 6.63 32.43
N THR A 201 -15.88 6.52 31.63
CA THR A 201 -17.26 6.69 32.13
C THR A 201 -17.63 5.64 33.19
N VAL A 202 -17.24 4.38 32.99
CA VAL A 202 -17.45 3.33 34.01
C VAL A 202 -16.70 3.67 35.31
N ASN A 203 -15.45 4.12 35.21
CA ASN A 203 -14.66 4.51 36.38
C ASN A 203 -15.27 5.73 37.11
N GLU A 204 -15.81 6.71 36.36
CA GLU A 204 -16.52 7.87 36.92
C GLU A 204 -17.80 7.44 37.64
N LEU A 205 -18.61 6.55 37.05
CA LEU A 205 -19.82 6.01 37.68
C LEU A 205 -19.51 5.17 38.93
N GLU A 206 -18.44 4.39 38.92
CA GLU A 206 -17.99 3.64 40.11
C GLU A 206 -17.54 4.55 41.26
N GLN A 207 -17.08 5.77 40.95
CA GLN A 207 -16.73 6.77 41.96
C GLN A 207 -17.95 7.56 42.45
N GLU A 208 -18.96 7.72 41.58
CA GLU A 208 -20.15 8.52 41.89
C GLU A 208 -21.30 7.74 42.54
N GLU A 209 -21.39 6.40 42.44
CA GLU A 209 -22.52 5.67 43.04
C GLU A 209 -22.49 5.65 44.59
N PRO A 210 -23.45 6.30 45.28
CA PRO A 210 -23.66 6.08 46.71
C PRO A 210 -24.36 4.73 46.90
N ILE A 211 -23.81 3.86 47.76
CA ILE A 211 -24.28 2.48 47.99
C ILE A 211 -25.64 2.45 48.71
N ASP A 212 -26.01 3.53 49.42
CA ASP A 212 -27.26 3.64 50.16
C ASP A 212 -27.87 5.05 49.96
N PRO A 213 -29.09 5.16 49.36
CA PRO A 213 -29.76 6.45 49.18
C PRO A 213 -30.09 7.16 50.51
N LEU A 214 -29.96 6.49 51.67
CA LEU A 214 -30.20 7.08 52.99
C LEU A 214 -28.96 7.77 53.59
N CYS A 215 -27.74 7.43 53.15
CA CYS A 215 -26.51 7.85 53.85
C CYS A 215 -25.61 8.82 53.04
N GLY A 216 -25.75 8.90 51.72
CA GLY A 216 -24.99 9.86 50.90
C GLY A 216 -23.47 9.70 50.95
N MET A 217 -22.96 8.56 51.43
CA MET A 217 -21.53 8.24 51.50
C MET A 217 -21.05 7.59 50.21
N THR A 218 -19.80 7.86 49.84
CA THR A 218 -19.14 7.26 48.69
C THR A 218 -18.79 5.79 48.95
N LYS A 219 -18.57 5.01 47.88
CA LYS A 219 -18.20 3.59 47.97
C LYS A 219 -16.95 3.35 48.82
N GLN A 220 -15.96 4.23 48.74
CA GLN A 220 -14.75 4.15 49.57
C GLN A 220 -15.02 4.39 51.06
N GLU A 221 -15.82 5.40 51.40
CA GLU A 221 -16.18 5.69 52.79
C GLU A 221 -16.99 4.55 53.42
N TYR A 222 -17.84 3.90 52.61
CA TYR A 222 -18.59 2.72 53.04
C TYR A 222 -17.68 1.53 53.33
N ASP A 223 -16.72 1.22 52.45
CA ASP A 223 -15.79 0.11 52.63
C ASP A 223 -14.88 0.32 53.86
N GLU A 224 -14.40 1.56 54.09
CA GLU A 224 -13.65 1.91 55.29
C GLU A 224 -14.49 1.77 56.57
N MET A 225 -15.74 2.25 56.54
CA MET A 225 -16.67 2.10 57.66
C MET A 225 -16.99 0.62 57.94
N TYR A 226 -17.23 -0.17 56.89
CA TYR A 226 -17.54 -1.59 57.02
C TYR A 226 -16.39 -2.37 57.66
N GLU A 227 -15.15 -2.15 57.22
CA GLU A 227 -13.98 -2.81 57.81
C GLU A 227 -13.71 -2.33 59.25
N ARG A 228 -13.98 -1.06 59.58
CA ARG A 228 -13.92 -0.59 60.96
C ARG A 228 -14.93 -1.30 61.86
N ILE A 229 -16.21 -1.30 61.47
CA ILE A 229 -17.29 -1.94 62.25
C ILE A 229 -17.03 -3.45 62.36
N ARG A 230 -16.61 -4.10 61.28
CA ARG A 230 -16.27 -5.53 61.27
C ARG A 230 -15.14 -5.84 62.25
N THR A 231 -14.10 -5.01 62.29
CA THR A 231 -12.96 -5.21 63.19
C THR A 231 -13.38 -5.04 64.65
N GLU A 232 -14.11 -3.97 64.96
CA GLU A 232 -14.66 -3.72 66.31
C GLU A 232 -15.55 -4.88 66.78
N LEU A 233 -16.46 -5.35 65.92
CA LEU A 233 -17.36 -6.46 66.24
C LEU A 233 -16.61 -7.78 66.44
N MET A 234 -15.56 -8.03 65.64
CA MET A 234 -14.72 -9.22 65.79
C MET A 234 -13.89 -9.18 67.08
N GLU A 235 -13.39 -8.02 67.49
CA GLU A 235 -12.72 -7.83 68.77
C GLU A 235 -13.68 -8.08 69.94
N GLU A 236 -14.89 -7.51 69.90
CA GLU A 236 -15.92 -7.73 70.93
C GLU A 236 -16.32 -9.21 71.03
N LEU A 237 -16.52 -9.88 69.89
CA LEU A 237 -16.85 -11.31 69.85
C LEU A 237 -15.72 -12.17 70.40
N MET A 238 -14.47 -11.90 70.02
CA MET A 238 -13.31 -12.61 70.58
C MET A 238 -13.19 -12.43 72.09
N HIS A 239 -13.41 -11.22 72.60
CA HIS A 239 -13.41 -10.94 74.03
C HIS A 239 -14.53 -11.70 74.77
N CYS A 240 -15.73 -11.79 74.18
CA CYS A 240 -16.84 -12.58 74.74
C CYS A 240 -16.51 -14.08 74.79
N VAL A 241 -15.86 -14.61 73.74
CA VAL A 241 -15.45 -16.02 73.68
C VAL A 241 -14.37 -16.33 74.73
N GLU A 242 -13.37 -15.46 74.90
CA GLU A 242 -12.35 -15.64 75.94
C GLU A 242 -12.92 -15.66 77.37
N ILE A 243 -13.92 -14.83 77.66
CA ILE A 243 -14.61 -14.84 78.95
C ILE A 243 -15.38 -16.15 79.15
N SER A 244 -16.02 -16.67 78.11
CA SER A 244 -16.77 -17.93 78.15
C SER A 244 -15.85 -19.15 78.37
N GLU A 245 -14.66 -19.17 77.75
CA GLU A 245 -13.67 -20.23 77.95
C GLU A 245 -13.00 -20.20 79.34
N LYS A 246 -12.88 -19.02 79.96
CA LYS A 246 -12.36 -18.90 81.33
C LYS A 246 -13.40 -19.30 82.39
N GLY A 247 -14.68 -19.03 82.14
CA GLY A 247 -15.78 -19.39 83.04
C GLY A 247 -16.17 -20.88 83.04
N THR A 248 -15.59 -21.71 82.17
CA THR A 248 -15.85 -23.17 82.09
C THR A 248 -14.73 -24.03 82.70
N LYS A 249 -13.67 -23.42 83.25
CA LYS A 249 -12.52 -24.12 83.87
C LYS A 249 -12.46 -24.02 85.41
N GLU A 250 -13.46 -23.44 86.05
CA GLU A 250 -13.69 -23.50 87.50
C GLU A 250 -14.83 -24.46 87.83
#